data_AF-A0A932LND9-F1
#
_entry.id   AF-A0A932LND9-F1
#
_cell.length_a   1.000
_cell.length_b   1.000
_cell.length_c   1.000
_cell.angle_alpha   90.00
_cell.angle_beta   90.00
_cell.angle_gamma   90.00
#
_symmetry.space_group_name_H-M   'P 1'
#
loop_
_entity.id
_entity.type
_entity.pdbx_description
1 polymer ?
#
loop_
_entity_poly.entity_id
_entity_poly.type
_entity_poly.pdbx_seq_one_letter_code
_entity_poly.pdbx_strand_id
1 'polypeptide(L)'
;MIIFLNDDRAYLSWVARHRQGYVIDGRRKAKGGHFALHRASCPVIRSGSPRLHWTTGAKLKACSLNQQELETWAADEVGATLQPCETCCPGDNHPSLNAPQTHVTRLGRDVLDYVLEAALVHMEQECPSYRLTASEIADCLGKTPAQISPVLQQLIDEGFLTVSGNIAGRRPIPPERIVLPTMSAMRTLEAFQSDSDRSIQNELAKLG
;
A
#
# COMPACT_ATOMS: atom_id res chain seq x y z
N MET A 1 -5.49 4.27 -15.65
CA MET A 1 -6.65 3.42 -15.38
C MET A 1 -6.62 2.11 -16.18
N ILE A 2 -7.19 1.03 -15.64
CA ILE A 2 -7.35 -0.29 -16.30
C ILE A 2 -8.80 -0.76 -16.12
N ILE A 3 -9.42 -1.29 -17.18
CA ILE A 3 -10.76 -1.89 -17.12
C ILE A 3 -10.64 -3.40 -17.28
N PHE A 4 -11.22 -4.15 -16.34
CA PHE A 4 -11.27 -5.61 -16.40
C PHE A 4 -12.64 -6.09 -16.88
N LEU A 5 -12.64 -6.92 -17.92
CA LEU A 5 -13.83 -7.54 -18.52
C LEU A 5 -13.59 -9.04 -18.67
N ASN A 6 -14.46 -9.86 -18.05
CA ASN A 6 -14.36 -11.31 -18.05
C ASN A 6 -12.99 -11.88 -17.58
N ASP A 7 -12.24 -11.13 -16.79
CA ASP A 7 -10.95 -11.53 -16.23
C ASP A 7 -10.89 -11.27 -14.72
N ASP A 8 -11.56 -12.15 -13.98
CA ASP A 8 -11.61 -12.11 -12.52
C ASP A 8 -10.21 -12.29 -11.91
N ARG A 9 -9.35 -13.09 -12.55
CA ARG A 9 -7.99 -13.36 -12.06
C ARG A 9 -7.15 -12.10 -12.12
N ALA A 10 -7.13 -11.39 -13.25
CA ALA A 10 -6.36 -10.17 -13.38
C ALA A 10 -6.89 -9.05 -12.46
N TYR A 11 -8.21 -8.94 -12.33
CA TYR A 11 -8.84 -8.00 -11.39
C TYR A 11 -8.42 -8.28 -9.93
N LEU A 12 -8.58 -9.50 -9.45
CA LEU A 12 -8.20 -9.87 -8.08
C LEU A 12 -6.69 -9.70 -7.83
N SER A 13 -5.88 -10.05 -8.83
CA SER A 13 -4.43 -9.84 -8.85
C SER A 13 -4.05 -8.36 -8.75
N TRP A 14 -4.81 -7.47 -9.40
CA TRP A 14 -4.62 -6.02 -9.32
C TRP A 14 -5.00 -5.50 -7.94
N VAL A 15 -6.17 -5.86 -7.41
CA VAL A 15 -6.67 -5.43 -6.10
C VAL A 15 -5.73 -5.86 -4.96
N ALA A 16 -5.14 -7.04 -5.07
CA ALA A 16 -4.15 -7.52 -4.10
C ALA A 16 -2.88 -6.65 -4.06
N ARG A 17 -2.41 -6.18 -5.22
CA ARG A 17 -1.17 -5.38 -5.36
C ARG A 17 -1.36 -3.87 -5.19
N HIS A 18 -2.57 -3.36 -5.37
CA HIS A 18 -2.83 -1.91 -5.39
C HIS A 18 -3.82 -1.52 -4.30
N ARG A 19 -3.50 -1.84 -3.04
CA ARG A 19 -4.41 -1.68 -1.88
C ARG A 19 -4.85 -0.24 -1.63
N GLN A 20 -4.00 0.74 -1.99
CA GLN A 20 -4.31 2.17 -1.92
C GLN A 20 -5.09 2.69 -3.14
N GLY A 21 -5.29 1.84 -4.15
CA GLY A 21 -6.02 2.19 -5.35
C GLY A 21 -7.53 2.24 -5.16
N TYR A 22 -8.21 2.55 -6.24
CA TYR A 22 -9.64 2.76 -6.33
C TYR A 22 -10.23 1.82 -7.38
N VAL A 23 -11.45 1.38 -7.12
CA VAL A 23 -12.19 0.46 -7.97
C VAL A 23 -13.60 1.00 -8.15
N ILE A 24 -14.01 1.20 -9.40
CA ILE A 24 -15.41 1.31 -9.77
C ILE A 24 -15.98 -0.10 -9.90
N ASP A 25 -17.07 -0.36 -9.21
CA ASP A 25 -17.93 -1.52 -9.42
C ASP A 25 -19.23 -1.08 -10.11
N GLY A 26 -19.55 -1.68 -11.26
CA GLY A 26 -20.73 -1.30 -12.01
C GLY A 26 -21.14 -2.29 -13.10
N ARG A 27 -22.05 -1.83 -13.98
CA ARG A 27 -22.59 -2.65 -15.08
C ARG A 27 -22.39 -1.97 -16.44
N ARG A 28 -21.96 -2.75 -17.44
CA ARG A 28 -21.56 -2.29 -18.79
C ARG A 28 -22.64 -1.56 -19.61
N LYS A 29 -23.93 -1.74 -19.27
CA LYS A 29 -25.08 -1.19 -20.04
C LYS A 29 -26.09 -0.44 -19.18
N ALA A 30 -25.69 0.00 -18.00
CA ALA A 30 -26.62 0.68 -17.11
C ALA A 30 -26.65 2.18 -17.45
N LYS A 31 -27.49 2.58 -18.42
CA LYS A 31 -27.92 3.98 -18.52
C LYS A 31 -28.61 4.33 -17.19
N GLY A 32 -28.02 5.23 -16.41
CA GLY A 32 -28.47 5.56 -15.05
C GLY A 32 -28.09 4.52 -13.98
N GLY A 33 -27.09 3.67 -14.24
CA GLY A 33 -26.63 2.65 -13.31
C GLY A 33 -25.93 3.19 -12.07
N HIS A 34 -26.07 2.46 -10.97
CA HIS A 34 -25.28 2.69 -9.75
C HIS A 34 -23.85 2.20 -9.99
N PHE A 35 -22.92 3.13 -10.18
CA PHE A 35 -21.49 2.85 -10.18
C PHE A 35 -20.96 3.16 -8.78
N ALA A 36 -20.60 2.12 -8.05
CA ALA A 36 -20.06 2.26 -6.71
C ALA A 36 -18.54 2.46 -6.80
N LEU A 37 -18.04 3.50 -6.16
CA LEU A 37 -16.61 3.72 -5.97
C LEU A 37 -16.18 3.05 -4.67
N HIS A 38 -15.12 2.27 -4.74
CA HIS A 38 -14.53 1.58 -3.62
C HIS A 38 -13.03 1.88 -3.53
N ARG A 39 -12.46 1.74 -2.34
CA ARG A 39 -11.02 1.46 -2.22
C ARG A 39 -10.75 0.03 -2.63
N ALA A 40 -9.59 -0.23 -3.21
CA ALA A 40 -9.14 -1.58 -3.53
C ALA A 40 -9.08 -2.47 -2.28
N SER A 41 -8.75 -1.92 -1.10
CA SER A 41 -8.78 -2.65 0.16
C SER A 41 -10.19 -3.03 0.66
N CYS A 42 -11.27 -2.47 0.08
CA CYS A 42 -12.63 -2.63 0.57
C CYS A 42 -13.05 -4.11 0.64
N PRO A 43 -13.56 -4.59 1.79
CA PRO A 43 -13.95 -5.98 1.95
C PRO A 43 -15.12 -6.36 1.04
N VAL A 44 -16.02 -5.43 0.70
CA VAL A 44 -17.18 -5.71 -0.17
C VAL A 44 -16.77 -6.24 -1.56
N ILE A 45 -15.64 -5.76 -2.08
CA ILE A 45 -15.15 -6.12 -3.42
C ILE A 45 -14.06 -7.19 -3.40
N ARG A 46 -13.74 -7.73 -2.21
CA ARG A 46 -12.72 -8.76 -1.96
C ARG A 46 -13.30 -10.03 -1.35
N SER A 47 -14.31 -9.89 -0.49
CA SER A 47 -14.99 -10.96 0.21
C SER A 47 -16.03 -11.58 -0.71
N GLY A 48 -15.61 -12.55 -1.52
CA GLY A 48 -16.52 -13.38 -2.29
C GLY A 48 -15.98 -14.80 -2.44
N SER A 49 -16.88 -15.77 -2.42
CA SER A 49 -16.60 -17.15 -2.83
C SER A 49 -15.91 -17.15 -4.20
N PRO A 50 -14.99 -18.09 -4.50
CA PRO A 50 -14.41 -18.27 -5.84
C PRO A 50 -15.45 -18.45 -6.96
N ARG A 51 -16.72 -18.69 -6.61
CA ARG A 51 -17.87 -18.76 -7.53
C ARG A 51 -18.50 -17.39 -7.84
N LEU A 52 -18.07 -16.31 -7.18
CA LEU A 52 -18.52 -14.95 -7.52
C LEU A 52 -17.79 -14.47 -8.76
N HIS A 53 -18.57 -14.29 -9.81
CA HIS A 53 -18.20 -13.57 -11.02
C HIS A 53 -18.00 -12.08 -10.72
N TRP A 54 -16.79 -11.55 -10.85
CA TRP A 54 -16.49 -10.14 -10.54
C TRP A 54 -16.58 -9.24 -11.76
N THR A 55 -16.17 -9.75 -12.92
CA THR A 55 -16.00 -9.03 -14.17
C THR A 55 -16.75 -9.69 -15.33
N THR A 56 -17.34 -10.88 -15.11
CA THR A 56 -18.12 -11.59 -16.14
C THR A 56 -19.59 -11.16 -16.18
N GLY A 57 -20.30 -11.54 -17.25
CA GLY A 57 -21.70 -11.19 -17.44
C GLY A 57 -21.89 -9.71 -17.79
N ALA A 58 -22.71 -9.00 -17.01
CA ALA A 58 -22.93 -7.56 -17.21
C ALA A 58 -21.98 -6.68 -16.37
N LYS A 59 -21.09 -7.28 -15.57
CA LYS A 59 -20.24 -6.56 -14.62
C LYS A 59 -19.05 -5.90 -15.29
N LEU A 60 -18.65 -4.77 -14.73
CA LEU A 60 -17.48 -3.99 -15.13
C LEU A 60 -16.72 -3.59 -13.87
N LYS A 61 -15.39 -3.73 -13.92
CA LYS A 61 -14.49 -3.21 -12.90
C LYS A 61 -13.50 -2.26 -13.57
N ALA A 62 -13.54 -0.98 -13.23
CA ALA A 62 -12.51 -0.03 -13.62
C ALA A 62 -11.62 0.29 -12.42
N CYS A 63 -10.32 0.23 -12.59
CA CYS A 63 -9.34 0.31 -11.53
C CYS A 63 -8.34 1.43 -11.83
N SER A 64 -7.99 2.23 -10.83
CA SER A 64 -6.92 3.22 -10.92
C SER A 64 -6.29 3.49 -9.57
N LEU A 65 -5.07 4.03 -9.58
CA LEU A 65 -4.45 4.64 -8.40
C LEU A 65 -4.93 6.08 -8.16
N ASN A 66 -5.61 6.68 -9.14
CA ASN A 66 -6.12 8.04 -9.05
C ASN A 66 -7.66 8.03 -9.09
N GLN A 67 -8.30 8.45 -8.00
CA GLN A 67 -9.76 8.58 -7.92
C GLN A 67 -10.31 9.53 -8.99
N GLN A 68 -9.64 10.66 -9.24
CA GLN A 68 -10.10 11.66 -10.19
C GLN A 68 -10.12 11.11 -11.63
N GLU A 69 -9.16 10.24 -11.97
CA GLU A 69 -9.12 9.55 -13.27
C GLU A 69 -10.36 8.67 -13.48
N LEU A 70 -10.86 8.02 -12.41
CA LEU A 70 -12.06 7.20 -12.44
C LEU A 70 -13.33 8.05 -12.50
N GLU A 71 -13.38 9.18 -11.80
CA GLU A 71 -14.50 10.13 -11.84
C GLU A 71 -14.66 10.75 -13.23
N THR A 72 -13.56 11.22 -13.83
CA THR A 72 -13.56 11.74 -15.20
C THR A 72 -14.03 10.69 -16.20
N TRP A 73 -13.47 9.47 -16.12
CA TRP A 73 -13.91 8.38 -16.99
C TRP A 73 -15.40 8.06 -16.83
N ALA A 74 -15.93 8.02 -15.60
CA ALA A 74 -17.34 7.73 -15.36
C ALA A 74 -18.26 8.81 -15.92
N ALA A 75 -17.86 10.09 -15.82
CA ALA A 75 -18.59 11.20 -16.40
C ALA A 75 -18.58 11.16 -17.94
N ASP A 76 -17.41 10.96 -18.54
CA ASP A 76 -17.22 11.10 -19.98
C ASP A 76 -17.74 9.88 -20.77
N GLU A 77 -17.44 8.66 -20.30
CA GLU A 77 -17.73 7.43 -21.04
C GLU A 77 -19.09 6.82 -20.70
N VAL A 78 -19.57 7.06 -19.47
CA VAL A 78 -20.76 6.40 -18.94
C VAL A 78 -21.87 7.39 -18.58
N GLY A 79 -21.54 8.68 -18.48
CA GLY A 79 -22.49 9.72 -18.07
C GLY A 79 -23.01 9.50 -16.65
N ALA A 80 -22.20 8.92 -15.75
CA ALA A 80 -22.61 8.52 -14.42
C ALA A 80 -21.78 9.20 -13.32
N THR A 81 -22.46 9.61 -12.25
CA THR A 81 -21.81 10.06 -11.02
C THR A 81 -21.52 8.86 -10.12
N LEU A 82 -20.26 8.70 -9.72
CA LEU A 82 -19.85 7.63 -8.83
C LEU A 82 -20.45 7.80 -7.44
N GLN A 83 -21.01 6.72 -6.89
CA GLN A 83 -21.52 6.66 -5.53
C GLN A 83 -20.42 6.11 -4.62
N PRO A 84 -19.91 6.88 -3.65
CA PRO A 84 -18.92 6.37 -2.71
C PRO A 84 -19.50 5.22 -1.89
N CYS A 85 -18.74 4.13 -1.76
CA CYS A 85 -19.15 3.03 -0.91
C CYS A 85 -19.15 3.47 0.56
N GLU A 86 -20.30 3.34 1.23
CA GLU A 86 -20.48 3.66 2.65
C GLU A 86 -19.60 2.80 3.58
N THR A 87 -19.21 1.60 3.13
CA THR A 87 -18.37 0.70 3.95
C THR A 87 -16.91 1.11 3.97
N CYS A 88 -16.37 1.65 2.88
CA CYS A 88 -14.94 2.02 2.80
C CYS A 88 -14.68 3.51 2.64
N CYS A 89 -15.74 4.33 2.57
CA CYS A 89 -15.71 5.79 2.42
C CYS A 89 -14.54 6.28 1.55
N PRO A 90 -14.56 6.05 0.23
CA PRO A 90 -13.42 6.30 -0.64
C PRO A 90 -12.96 7.76 -0.69
N GLY A 91 -13.74 8.73 -0.18
CA GLY A 91 -13.36 10.15 -0.03
C GLY A 91 -12.86 10.57 1.36
N ASP A 92 -13.04 9.76 2.41
CA ASP A 92 -12.70 10.13 3.80
C ASP A 92 -11.21 9.94 4.15
N ASN A 93 -10.36 9.69 3.15
CA ASN A 93 -8.92 9.97 3.27
C ASN A 93 -8.63 11.45 3.05
N HIS A 94 -9.45 12.35 3.60
CA HIS A 94 -8.91 13.66 3.95
C HIS A 94 -7.85 13.36 5.03
N PRO A 95 -6.57 13.72 4.83
CA PRO A 95 -5.61 13.56 5.90
C PRO A 95 -6.15 14.41 7.06
N SER A 96 -6.37 13.77 8.22
CA SER A 96 -7.06 14.41 9.33
C SER A 96 -6.26 15.66 9.73
N LEU A 97 -6.88 16.84 9.68
CA LEU A 97 -6.22 18.10 10.00
C LEU A 97 -5.74 18.19 11.47
N ASN A 98 -5.99 17.16 12.28
CA ASN A 98 -5.66 17.13 13.72
C ASN A 98 -4.99 15.83 14.21
N ALA A 99 -4.58 14.89 13.35
CA ALA A 99 -3.51 13.96 13.74
C ALA A 99 -2.17 14.62 13.40
N PRO A 100 -1.08 14.37 14.14
CA PRO A 100 0.25 14.73 13.67
C PRO A 100 0.49 13.97 12.36
N GLN A 101 0.23 14.63 11.23
CA GLN A 101 0.49 14.08 9.91
C GLN A 101 1.99 14.05 9.72
N THR A 102 2.61 12.91 10.00
CA THR A 102 3.91 12.59 9.44
C THR A 102 3.74 12.54 7.92
N HIS A 103 4.13 13.62 7.24
CA HIS A 103 4.05 13.75 5.79
C HIS A 103 5.11 12.86 5.13
N VAL A 104 4.91 11.54 5.20
CA VAL A 104 5.73 10.59 4.44
C VAL A 104 5.49 10.85 2.96
N THR A 105 6.54 11.28 2.27
CA THR A 105 6.51 11.53 0.82
C THR A 105 6.13 10.25 0.05
N ARG A 106 5.73 10.37 -1.23
CA ARG A 106 5.47 9.18 -2.07
C ARG A 106 6.67 8.21 -2.06
N LEU A 107 7.88 8.75 -2.22
CA LEU A 107 9.12 7.97 -2.15
C LEU A 107 9.32 7.37 -0.74
N GLY A 108 8.92 8.05 0.32
CA GLY A 108 8.94 7.50 1.68
C GLY A 108 7.99 6.31 1.86
N ARG A 109 6.83 6.33 1.22
CA ARG A 109 5.92 5.17 1.23
C ARG A 109 6.52 4.01 0.45
N ASP A 110 7.07 4.27 -0.74
CA ASP A 110 7.71 3.24 -1.56
C ASP A 110 8.90 2.59 -0.81
N VAL A 111 9.70 3.38 -0.09
CA VAL A 111 10.78 2.88 0.78
C VAL A 111 10.24 2.05 1.94
N LEU A 112 9.21 2.54 2.64
CA LEU A 112 8.62 1.85 3.78
C LEU A 112 8.00 0.51 3.37
N ASP A 113 7.22 0.50 2.28
CA ASP A 113 6.58 -0.70 1.73
C ASP A 113 7.65 -1.74 1.36
N TYR A 114 8.73 -1.33 0.70
CA TYR A 114 9.82 -2.24 0.33
C TYR A 114 10.54 -2.84 1.54
N VAL A 115 10.85 -2.03 2.56
CA VAL A 115 11.48 -2.53 3.80
C VAL A 115 10.57 -3.53 4.53
N LEU A 116 9.27 -3.25 4.59
CA LEU A 116 8.28 -4.14 5.19
C LEU A 116 8.15 -5.45 4.40
N GLU A 117 8.06 -5.40 3.07
CA GLU A 117 8.02 -6.60 2.23
C GLU A 117 9.27 -7.46 2.43
N ALA A 118 10.46 -6.86 2.42
CA ALA A 118 11.71 -7.60 2.66
C ALA A 118 11.75 -8.24 4.06
N ALA A 119 11.23 -7.56 5.08
CA ALA A 119 11.14 -8.09 6.44
C ALA A 119 10.16 -9.27 6.52
N LEU A 120 8.98 -9.17 5.90
CA LEU A 120 8.00 -10.25 5.87
C LEU A 120 8.53 -11.48 5.14
N VAL A 121 9.15 -11.29 3.97
CA VAL A 121 9.78 -12.38 3.20
C VAL A 121 10.84 -13.08 4.05
N HIS A 122 11.63 -12.32 4.80
CA HIS A 122 12.64 -12.88 5.68
C HIS A 122 12.03 -13.73 6.81
N MET A 123 10.96 -13.22 7.45
CA MET A 123 10.25 -13.93 8.52
C MET A 123 9.56 -15.21 8.01
N GLU A 124 8.97 -15.17 6.81
CA GLU A 124 8.30 -16.32 6.20
C GLU A 124 9.28 -17.42 5.77
N GLN A 125 10.47 -17.05 5.29
CA GLN A 125 11.45 -17.99 4.73
C GLN A 125 12.47 -18.48 5.76
N GLU A 126 12.36 -18.08 7.04
CA GLU A 126 13.30 -18.42 8.12
C GLU A 126 14.77 -18.23 7.71
N CYS A 127 15.05 -17.16 6.95
CA CYS A 127 16.39 -16.91 6.46
C CYS A 127 17.35 -16.61 7.62
N PRO A 128 18.62 -17.06 7.56
CA PRO A 128 19.50 -17.04 8.73
C PRO A 128 20.03 -15.63 9.09
N SER A 129 19.94 -14.64 8.20
CA SER A 129 20.33 -13.27 8.51
C SER A 129 19.61 -12.24 7.64
N TYR A 130 18.86 -11.33 8.26
CA TYR A 130 18.28 -10.18 7.58
C TYR A 130 19.37 -9.14 7.33
N ARG A 131 19.52 -8.70 6.07
CA ARG A 131 20.54 -7.73 5.65
C ARG A 131 20.04 -6.86 4.52
N LEU A 132 19.02 -6.04 4.77
CA LEU A 132 18.61 -5.03 3.80
C LEU A 132 19.38 -3.73 4.04
N THR A 133 20.24 -3.35 3.11
CA THR A 133 21.06 -2.14 3.19
C THR A 133 20.42 -0.94 2.49
N ALA A 134 20.85 0.28 2.86
CA ALA A 134 20.43 1.49 2.16
C ALA A 134 20.79 1.45 0.66
N SER A 135 21.92 0.86 0.27
CA SER A 135 22.27 0.71 -1.15
C SER A 135 21.27 -0.20 -1.89
N GLU A 136 20.90 -1.34 -1.30
CA GLU A 136 19.95 -2.27 -1.93
C GLU A 136 18.54 -1.66 -2.08
N ILE A 137 18.12 -0.85 -1.11
CA ILE A 137 16.87 -0.07 -1.22
C ILE A 137 16.96 0.92 -2.39
N ALA A 138 18.10 1.62 -2.53
CA ALA A 138 18.29 2.58 -3.61
C ALA A 138 18.25 1.89 -4.98
N ASP A 139 18.98 0.77 -5.12
CA ASP A 139 19.06 0.00 -6.34
C ASP A 139 17.69 -0.55 -6.76
N CYS A 140 16.91 -1.09 -5.81
CA CYS A 140 15.57 -1.60 -6.09
C CYS A 140 14.60 -0.51 -6.59
N LEU A 141 14.71 0.71 -6.05
CA LEU A 141 13.86 1.84 -6.42
C LEU A 141 14.37 2.63 -7.63
N GLY A 142 15.47 2.19 -8.26
CA GLY A 142 16.11 2.91 -9.37
C GLY A 142 16.61 4.30 -8.96
N LYS A 143 17.12 4.42 -7.73
CA LYS A 143 17.64 5.65 -7.12
C LYS A 143 19.11 5.50 -6.75
N THR A 144 19.75 6.61 -6.45
CA THR A 144 21.09 6.64 -5.84
C THR A 144 20.99 6.67 -4.31
N PRO A 145 22.00 6.18 -3.57
CA PRO A 145 22.02 6.28 -2.11
C PRO A 145 21.82 7.72 -1.59
N ALA A 146 22.36 8.72 -2.30
CA ALA A 146 22.18 10.13 -1.98
C ALA A 146 20.72 10.61 -2.11
N GLN A 147 19.96 10.05 -3.06
CA GLN A 147 18.54 10.38 -3.25
C GLN A 147 17.65 9.74 -2.19
N ILE A 148 18.00 8.55 -1.69
CA ILE A 148 17.18 7.88 -0.68
C ILE A 148 17.54 8.31 0.75
N SER A 149 18.77 8.76 0.99
CA SER A 149 19.24 9.07 2.34
C SER A 149 18.36 10.08 3.10
N PRO A 150 17.85 11.18 2.50
CA PRO A 150 16.95 12.09 3.18
C PRO A 150 15.62 11.44 3.58
N VAL A 151 15.14 10.52 2.74
CA VAL A 151 13.88 9.80 2.96
C VAL A 151 14.02 8.77 4.07
N LEU A 152 15.12 8.00 4.06
CA LEU A 152 15.44 7.09 5.16
C LEU A 152 15.60 7.86 6.48
N GLN A 153 16.26 9.02 6.45
CA GLN A 153 16.40 9.85 7.65
C GLN A 153 15.04 10.33 8.17
N GLN A 154 14.17 10.79 7.28
CA GLN A 154 12.81 11.19 7.65
C GLN A 154 12.07 10.04 8.33
N LEU A 155 12.08 8.83 7.74
CA LEU A 155 11.38 7.67 8.29
C LEU A 155 11.97 7.21 9.63
N ILE A 156 13.28 7.41 9.86
CA ILE A 156 13.93 7.16 11.15
C ILE A 156 13.51 8.21 12.18
N ASP A 157 13.53 9.49 11.80
CA ASP A 157 13.12 10.61 12.67
C ASP A 157 11.64 10.48 13.08
N GLU A 158 10.79 9.95 12.18
CA GLU A 158 9.38 9.64 12.42
C GLU A 158 9.15 8.31 13.16
N GLY A 159 10.22 7.54 13.40
CA GLY A 159 10.18 6.31 14.18
C GLY A 159 9.64 5.08 13.43
N PHE A 160 9.51 5.13 12.11
CA PHE A 160 9.12 3.98 11.29
C PHE A 160 10.30 3.05 11.00
N LEU A 161 11.49 3.61 10.80
CA LEU A 161 12.69 2.82 10.51
C LEU A 161 13.74 3.00 11.60
N THR A 162 14.62 2.02 11.69
CA THR A 162 15.88 2.11 12.44
C THR A 162 17.00 1.53 11.61
N VAL A 163 18.23 1.68 12.07
CA VAL A 163 19.44 1.35 11.34
C VAL A 163 20.43 0.68 12.29
N SER A 164 21.13 -0.35 11.82
CA SER A 164 22.04 -1.10 12.68
C SER A 164 23.26 -0.28 13.13
N GLY A 165 23.53 -0.29 14.43
CA GLY A 165 24.64 0.41 15.08
C GLY A 165 24.30 1.83 15.57
N ASN A 166 25.23 2.48 16.27
CA ASN A 166 25.03 3.84 16.78
C ASN A 166 25.22 4.87 15.65
N ILE A 167 24.16 5.60 15.30
CA ILE A 167 24.16 6.57 14.18
C ILE A 167 23.80 7.98 14.68
N ALA A 168 24.01 8.28 15.97
CA ALA A 168 23.70 9.59 16.55
C ALA A 168 24.22 10.75 15.67
N GLY A 169 23.32 11.34 14.89
CA GLY A 169 23.55 12.53 14.07
C GLY A 169 24.32 12.38 12.75
N ARG A 170 24.70 11.17 12.27
CA ARG A 170 25.42 11.07 10.99
C ARG A 170 24.48 11.17 9.79
N ARG A 171 24.49 12.33 9.14
CA ARG A 171 23.87 12.58 7.83
C ARG A 171 24.97 12.78 6.78
N PRO A 172 24.88 12.17 5.58
CA PRO A 172 23.86 11.22 5.12
C PRO A 172 24.01 9.82 5.73
N ILE A 173 22.96 9.00 5.60
CA ILE A 173 22.96 7.59 6.01
C ILE A 173 23.92 6.82 5.08
N PRO A 174 24.94 6.13 5.64
CA PRO A 174 25.88 5.38 4.82
C PRO A 174 25.19 4.24 4.03
N PRO A 175 25.56 4.00 2.75
CA PRO A 175 24.91 3.00 1.89
C PRO A 175 24.95 1.57 2.45
N GLU A 176 25.99 1.21 3.20
CA GLU A 176 26.19 -0.11 3.78
C GLU A 176 25.36 -0.37 5.05
N ARG A 177 24.62 0.64 5.54
CA ARG A 177 23.82 0.48 6.75
C ARG A 177 22.61 -0.40 6.50
N ILE A 178 22.46 -1.41 7.36
CA ILE A 178 21.26 -2.23 7.43
C ILE A 178 20.12 -1.37 7.99
N VAL A 179 19.00 -1.38 7.30
CA VAL A 179 17.76 -0.67 7.64
C VAL A 179 16.75 -1.69 8.11
N LEU A 180 16.12 -1.44 9.26
CA LEU A 180 15.17 -2.35 9.91
C LEU A 180 13.83 -1.62 10.12
N PRO A 181 12.69 -2.30 9.97
CA PRO A 181 11.41 -1.75 10.40
C PRO A 181 11.32 -1.69 11.93
N THR A 182 10.62 -0.69 12.45
CA THR A 182 10.24 -0.64 13.87
C THR A 182 8.85 -1.22 14.09
N MET A 183 8.44 -1.34 15.35
CA MET A 183 7.07 -1.71 15.70
C MET A 183 6.03 -0.76 15.10
N SER A 184 6.35 0.54 15.03
CA SER A 184 5.48 1.55 14.43
C SER A 184 5.29 1.30 12.93
N ALA A 185 6.34 0.87 12.22
CA ALA A 185 6.22 0.45 10.83
C ALA A 185 5.44 -0.85 10.68
N MET A 186 5.68 -1.86 11.53
CA MET A 186 4.93 -3.12 11.45
C MET A 186 3.42 -2.89 11.61
N ARG A 187 3.00 -1.97 12.49
CA ARG A 187 1.59 -1.62 12.69
C ARG A 187 0.90 -0.97 11.49
N THR A 188 1.62 -0.53 10.46
CA THR A 188 0.98 -0.05 9.23
C THR A 188 0.39 -1.21 8.42
N LEU A 189 0.88 -2.44 8.63
CA LEU A 189 0.38 -3.66 8.01
C LEU A 189 -0.88 -4.15 8.75
N GLU A 190 -1.94 -4.43 8.00
CA GLU A 190 -3.20 -4.95 8.57
C GLU A 190 -3.00 -6.19 9.45
N ALA A 191 -2.06 -7.07 9.09
CA ALA A 191 -1.76 -8.29 9.83
C ALA A 191 -1.27 -8.05 11.27
N PHE A 192 -0.69 -6.87 11.55
CA PHE A 192 -0.08 -6.55 12.84
C PHE A 192 -0.85 -5.45 13.61
N GLN A 193 -1.96 -4.94 13.08
CA GLN A 193 -2.74 -3.88 13.74
C GLN A 193 -3.41 -4.35 15.04
N SER A 194 -3.84 -5.61 15.08
CA SER A 194 -4.49 -6.23 16.26
C SER A 194 -3.51 -6.98 17.16
N ASP A 195 -2.25 -7.08 16.77
CA ASP A 195 -1.25 -7.86 17.48
C ASP A 195 -0.75 -7.11 18.72
N SER A 196 -0.49 -7.88 19.78
CA SER A 196 0.13 -7.31 20.99
C SER A 196 1.56 -6.85 20.70
N ASP A 197 2.02 -5.80 21.39
CA ASP A 197 3.38 -5.26 21.29
C ASP A 197 4.44 -6.35 21.46
N ARG A 198 4.18 -7.31 22.36
CA ARG A 198 5.04 -8.47 22.59
C ARG A 198 5.11 -9.41 21.38
N SER A 199 3.98 -9.62 20.68
CA SER A 199 3.93 -10.42 19.45
C SER A 199 4.81 -9.78 18.38
N ILE A 200 4.59 -8.49 18.11
CA ILE A 200 5.33 -7.73 17.09
C ILE A 200 6.82 -7.68 17.44
N GLN A 201 7.16 -7.49 18.72
CA GLN A 201 8.55 -7.46 19.17
C GLN A 201 9.26 -8.81 19.01
N ASN A 202 8.57 -9.93 19.22
CA ASN A 202 9.13 -11.27 18.96
C ASN A 202 9.41 -11.48 17.47
N GLU A 203 8.54 -10.98 16.59
CA GLU A 203 8.77 -11.06 15.14
C GLU A 203 9.94 -10.17 14.71
N LEU A 204 10.00 -8.93 15.20
CA LEU A 204 11.12 -8.03 14.93
C LEU A 204 12.46 -8.58 15.44
N ALA A 205 12.47 -9.31 16.56
CA ALA A 205 13.68 -9.94 17.08
C ALA A 205 14.27 -11.01 16.12
N LYS A 206 13.49 -11.52 15.16
CA LYS A 206 14.00 -12.42 14.12
C LYS A 206 14.86 -11.69 13.07
N LEU A 207 14.75 -10.37 12.97
CA LEU A 207 15.49 -9.56 12.00
C LEU A 207 16.87 -9.12 12.51
N GLY A 208 17.19 -9.29 13.81
CA GLY A 208 18.50 -8.95 14.38
C GLY A 208 18.43 -8.33 15.77
#